data_AF-A0A1X7R2G5-F1
#
_entry.id   AF-A0A1X7R2G5-F1
#
_cell.length_a   1.000
_cell.length_b   1.000
_cell.length_c   1.000
_cell.angle_alpha   90.00
_cell.angle_beta   90.00
_cell.angle_gamma   90.00
#
_symmetry.space_group_name_H-M   'P 1'
#
loop_
_entity.id
_entity.type
_entity.pdbx_description
1 polymer ?
#
loop_
_entity_poly.entity_id
_entity_poly.type
_entity_poly.pdbx_seq_one_letter_code
_entity_poly.pdbx_strand_id
1 'polypeptide(L)'
;MKFSVALTALLAASSAVDASPISFLRKKHSAKASSTTSTQVIANSSNSTSFYNSSNSTVVSNSSNLTNSTHNSTSSVKLHETIQVYVTGGHVSLENSTKSSSNYTTLLNQTSALNITQLYDVATAVNSTLAANETKGTVIITSEKNLEALGFFAAVVFNSSAPVVVGTDAAQAYLVANNTGAANRGALVVDVDGVIYSGVYSPSLDQAASSIPVGTIDDKDSVTWFFQPSLPSFIAEDSILRTNYTNFTNTNPLEYSIVTPLVPIVYDGGYSEDLINSVASTISGLVVISSGASTNSSTSQLAAQSIPVVYTETSPLNIVSEGDVPEGAIGGGSLTPVKAQVFLGIAIANDVADSTSIANLLN
;
A
#
# COMPACT_ATOMS: atom_id res chain seq x y z
N MET A 1 9.15 -15.56 36.37
CA MET A 1 9.10 -16.05 34.96
C MET A 1 7.70 -16.05 34.35
N LYS A 2 6.64 -16.61 34.96
CA LYS A 2 5.30 -16.67 34.30
C LYS A 2 4.54 -15.34 34.13
N PHE A 3 4.87 -14.29 34.90
CA PHE A 3 4.22 -12.97 34.78
C PHE A 3 4.78 -12.08 33.66
N SER A 4 6.06 -12.24 33.28
CA SER A 4 6.69 -11.43 32.22
C SER A 4 6.08 -11.74 30.85
N VAL A 5 5.92 -13.03 30.51
CA VAL A 5 5.33 -13.48 29.24
C VAL A 5 3.87 -13.00 29.07
N ALA A 6 3.11 -12.94 30.16
CA ALA A 6 1.75 -12.40 30.14
C ALA A 6 1.72 -10.89 29.85
N LEU A 7 2.72 -10.13 30.32
CA LEU A 7 2.82 -8.70 30.06
C LEU A 7 3.30 -8.41 28.62
N THR A 8 4.25 -9.18 28.08
CA THR A 8 4.65 -9.06 26.67
C THR A 8 3.49 -9.37 25.73
N ALA A 9 2.68 -10.40 26.04
CA ALA A 9 1.47 -10.73 25.29
C ALA A 9 0.39 -9.65 25.41
N LEU A 10 0.24 -9.01 26.57
CA LEU A 10 -0.73 -7.94 26.78
C LEU A 10 -0.32 -6.65 26.05
N LEU A 11 0.97 -6.32 26.02
CA LEU A 11 1.50 -5.15 25.29
C LEU A 11 1.47 -5.36 23.76
N ALA A 12 1.80 -6.57 23.28
CA ALA A 12 1.61 -6.93 21.87
C ALA A 12 0.13 -6.94 21.45
N ALA A 13 -0.81 -7.12 22.39
CA ALA A 13 -2.24 -7.00 22.15
C ALA A 13 -2.77 -5.56 22.33
N SER A 14 -2.09 -4.70 23.11
CA SER A 14 -2.52 -3.31 23.35
C SER A 14 -1.82 -2.27 22.46
N SER A 15 -0.80 -2.64 21.69
CA SER A 15 -0.23 -1.81 20.61
C SER A 15 -1.12 -1.70 19.36
N ALA A 16 -2.33 -2.29 19.41
CA ALA A 16 -3.37 -2.23 18.37
C ALA A 16 -4.70 -1.66 18.90
N VAL A 17 -4.66 -0.78 19.92
CA VAL A 17 -5.86 -0.03 20.35
C VAL A 17 -6.24 0.94 19.23
N ASP A 18 -7.42 0.74 18.64
CA ASP A 18 -8.01 1.59 17.59
C ASP A 18 -7.96 3.06 18.02
N ALA A 19 -7.11 3.84 17.35
CA ALA A 19 -6.88 5.27 17.52
C ALA A 19 -8.04 6.13 16.95
N SER A 20 -9.30 5.69 17.13
CA SER A 20 -10.49 6.38 16.61
C SER A 20 -11.77 6.02 17.40
N PRO A 21 -12.17 6.80 18.42
CA PRO A 21 -13.43 6.60 19.14
C PRO A 21 -14.69 6.99 18.32
N ILE A 22 -14.55 7.38 17.05
CA ILE A 22 -15.62 7.97 16.22
C ILE A 22 -16.32 6.93 15.32
N SER A 23 -15.72 5.75 15.11
CA SER A 23 -16.23 4.69 14.22
C SER A 23 -17.65 4.19 14.54
N PHE A 24 -18.16 4.40 15.76
CA PHE A 24 -19.51 3.97 16.16
C PHE A 24 -20.65 4.79 15.51
N LEU A 25 -20.39 6.02 15.03
CA LEU A 25 -21.45 6.92 14.52
C LEU A 25 -21.77 6.78 13.02
N ARG A 26 -20.94 6.09 12.22
CA ARG A 26 -21.08 6.06 10.75
C ARG A 26 -21.94 4.91 10.18
N LYS A 27 -22.66 4.16 11.02
CA LYS A 27 -23.48 3.00 10.59
C LYS A 27 -24.90 3.32 10.10
N LYS A 28 -25.16 4.58 9.71
CA LYS A 28 -26.37 5.01 8.98
C LYS A 28 -26.01 6.02 7.90
N HIS A 29 -25.90 5.56 6.65
CA HIS A 29 -26.65 6.08 5.49
C HIS A 29 -26.19 5.38 4.20
N SER A 30 -26.83 4.25 3.87
CA SER A 30 -27.00 3.72 2.51
C SER A 30 -28.01 2.56 2.52
N ALA A 31 -29.25 2.87 2.92
CA ALA A 31 -30.37 1.96 2.72
C ALA A 31 -30.87 2.10 1.27
N LYS A 32 -30.64 1.08 0.44
CA LYS A 32 -31.04 1.04 -0.97
C LYS A 32 -32.57 1.03 -1.05
N ALA A 33 -33.19 2.17 -1.34
CA ALA A 33 -34.63 2.31 -1.44
C ALA A 33 -35.15 1.60 -2.70
N SER A 34 -35.87 0.50 -2.52
CA SER A 34 -36.63 -0.16 -3.58
C SER A 34 -38.04 0.44 -3.63
N SER A 35 -38.44 1.00 -4.77
CA SER A 35 -39.80 1.50 -4.99
C SER A 35 -40.39 0.96 -6.29
N THR A 36 -41.20 -0.08 -6.18
CA THR A 36 -41.99 -0.64 -7.27
C THR A 36 -43.36 0.05 -7.31
N THR A 37 -43.66 0.85 -8.34
CA THR A 37 -45.05 1.14 -8.73
C THR A 37 -45.18 1.22 -10.24
N SER A 38 -46.19 0.50 -10.76
CA SER A 38 -46.59 0.37 -12.16
C SER A 38 -47.39 1.55 -12.73
N THR A 39 -47.33 1.73 -14.06
CA THR A 39 -48.46 2.28 -14.84
C THR A 39 -48.55 1.65 -16.23
N GLN A 40 -49.73 1.68 -16.84
CA GLN A 40 -50.13 0.85 -17.99
C GLN A 40 -50.01 1.53 -19.37
N VAL A 41 -49.65 0.71 -20.36
CA VAL A 41 -50.29 0.42 -21.68
C VAL A 41 -51.02 1.53 -22.48
N ILE A 42 -50.91 1.36 -23.82
CA ILE A 42 -51.66 1.93 -24.99
C ILE A 42 -50.72 2.86 -25.79
N ALA A 43 -50.47 2.70 -27.10
CA ALA A 43 -50.92 1.75 -28.17
C ALA A 43 -49.72 1.53 -29.16
N ASN A 44 -49.80 1.02 -30.40
CA ASN A 44 -50.47 -0.06 -31.16
C ASN A 44 -49.90 0.01 -32.63
N SER A 45 -50.03 -1.06 -33.41
CA SER A 45 -49.88 -1.15 -34.90
C SER A 45 -48.54 -0.86 -35.62
N SER A 46 -47.73 -1.94 -35.76
CA SER A 46 -47.45 -2.69 -37.01
C SER A 46 -46.86 -2.08 -38.31
N ASN A 47 -45.80 -2.76 -38.79
CA ASN A 47 -45.42 -3.15 -40.18
C ASN A 47 -45.05 -2.12 -41.27
N SER A 48 -43.82 -2.28 -41.80
CA SER A 48 -43.57 -2.48 -43.24
C SER A 48 -42.23 -3.20 -43.47
N THR A 49 -42.06 -3.84 -44.63
CA THR A 49 -41.00 -4.82 -44.93
C THR A 49 -40.00 -4.37 -46.02
N SER A 50 -38.91 -5.15 -46.14
CA SER A 50 -38.24 -5.56 -47.40
C SER A 50 -37.34 -4.59 -48.20
N PHE A 51 -36.08 -5.04 -48.33
CA PHE A 51 -35.18 -5.02 -49.51
C PHE A 51 -34.79 -3.71 -50.23
N TYR A 52 -33.48 -3.50 -50.33
CA TYR A 52 -32.81 -3.27 -51.62
C TYR A 52 -31.48 -4.06 -51.69
N ASN A 53 -31.04 -4.36 -52.92
CA ASN A 53 -29.93 -5.26 -53.27
C ASN A 53 -28.99 -4.54 -54.28
N SER A 54 -27.76 -5.06 -54.47
CA SER A 54 -26.83 -4.91 -55.63
C SER A 54 -25.41 -4.35 -55.30
N SER A 55 -24.28 -4.72 -55.94
CA SER A 55 -23.81 -5.95 -56.64
C SER A 55 -22.28 -5.86 -56.96
N ASN A 56 -21.59 -7.02 -56.93
CA ASN A 56 -20.38 -7.50 -57.68
C ASN A 56 -19.32 -6.60 -58.38
N SER A 57 -18.04 -7.05 -58.32
CA SER A 57 -17.11 -7.35 -59.47
C SER A 57 -15.61 -7.35 -59.03
N THR A 58 -14.97 -8.47 -58.64
CA THR A 58 -14.19 -9.49 -59.40
C THR A 58 -12.84 -9.10 -60.07
N VAL A 59 -11.71 -9.65 -59.57
CA VAL A 59 -10.50 -10.21 -60.27
C VAL A 59 -9.82 -11.15 -59.24
N VAL A 60 -9.73 -12.49 -59.31
CA VAL A 60 -9.21 -13.48 -60.30
C VAL A 60 -7.73 -13.89 -60.06
N SER A 61 -7.58 -15.05 -59.40
CA SER A 61 -6.52 -16.10 -59.44
C SER A 61 -5.02 -15.76 -59.60
N ASN A 62 -4.19 -16.41 -58.75
CA ASN A 62 -3.30 -17.46 -59.26
C ASN A 62 -2.97 -18.52 -58.18
N SER A 63 -2.79 -19.78 -58.59
CA SER A 63 -2.41 -20.90 -57.70
C SER A 63 -1.09 -21.52 -58.15
N SER A 64 -0.13 -21.69 -57.23
CA SER A 64 1.08 -22.47 -57.50
C SER A 64 1.74 -23.00 -56.21
N ASN A 65 1.58 -24.32 -56.01
CA ASN A 65 2.55 -25.30 -55.50
C ASN A 65 3.65 -24.92 -54.48
N LEU A 66 3.68 -25.74 -53.42
CA LEU A 66 4.87 -26.36 -52.81
C LEU A 66 5.99 -25.43 -52.27
N THR A 67 6.06 -25.29 -50.94
CA THR A 67 7.11 -26.00 -50.17
C THR A 67 6.81 -26.04 -48.66
N ASN A 68 7.09 -27.18 -48.04
CA ASN A 68 7.06 -27.36 -46.59
C ASN A 68 8.31 -26.73 -45.98
N SER A 69 8.25 -25.45 -45.61
CA SER A 69 9.31 -24.82 -44.83
C SER A 69 8.96 -24.89 -43.35
N THR A 70 9.50 -25.90 -42.66
CA THR A 70 9.55 -25.93 -41.20
C THR A 70 10.44 -24.78 -40.72
N HIS A 71 9.86 -23.61 -40.55
CA HIS A 71 10.58 -22.50 -39.94
C HIS A 71 10.83 -22.85 -38.49
N ASN A 72 12.08 -23.23 -38.18
CA ASN A 72 12.55 -23.41 -36.83
C ASN A 72 12.46 -22.06 -36.13
N SER A 73 11.36 -21.83 -35.40
CA SER A 73 11.19 -20.66 -34.55
C SER A 73 12.08 -20.84 -33.34
N THR A 74 13.32 -20.39 -33.48
CA THR A 74 14.27 -20.16 -32.39
C THR A 74 13.52 -19.60 -31.18
N SER A 75 13.67 -20.23 -30.03
CA SER A 75 12.85 -20.01 -28.83
C SER A 75 12.54 -18.54 -28.59
N SER A 76 11.28 -18.14 -28.83
CA SER A 76 10.81 -16.82 -28.46
C SER A 76 10.98 -16.64 -26.95
N VAL A 77 11.66 -15.56 -26.57
CA VAL A 77 11.82 -15.10 -25.19
C VAL A 77 10.50 -15.26 -24.42
N LYS A 78 10.55 -15.82 -23.20
CA LYS A 78 9.39 -15.82 -22.29
C LYS A 78 8.86 -14.38 -22.20
N LEU A 79 7.68 -14.12 -22.77
CA LEU A 79 6.99 -12.87 -22.50
C LEU A 79 6.54 -12.89 -21.04
N HIS A 80 6.76 -11.79 -20.35
CA HIS A 80 6.33 -11.59 -18.96
C HIS A 80 4.81 -11.36 -18.96
N GLU A 81 4.04 -12.43 -19.17
CA GLU A 81 2.58 -12.34 -19.31
C GLU A 81 1.85 -12.48 -17.97
N THR A 82 2.51 -12.97 -16.93
CA THR A 82 1.88 -13.26 -15.64
C THR A 82 2.05 -12.16 -14.60
N ILE A 83 1.04 -12.00 -13.74
CA ILE A 83 1.10 -11.16 -12.55
C ILE A 83 0.98 -12.07 -11.33
N GLN A 84 1.89 -11.92 -10.38
CA GLN A 84 1.80 -12.63 -9.10
C GLN A 84 0.88 -11.85 -8.16
N VAL A 85 -0.05 -12.54 -7.52
CA VAL A 85 -0.99 -11.99 -6.54
C VAL A 85 -0.70 -12.62 -5.18
N TYR A 86 -0.23 -11.80 -4.24
CA TYR A 86 -0.08 -12.20 -2.85
C TYR A 86 -1.29 -11.78 -2.03
N VAL A 87 -1.81 -12.67 -1.21
CA VAL A 87 -2.96 -12.39 -0.34
C VAL A 87 -2.50 -12.37 1.11
N THR A 88 -2.77 -11.26 1.78
CA THR A 88 -2.51 -11.04 3.21
C THR A 88 -3.77 -10.80 4.03
N GLY A 89 -4.85 -10.43 3.35
CA GLY A 89 -6.19 -10.11 3.86
C GLY A 89 -7.06 -9.65 2.68
N GLY A 90 -8.11 -8.86 2.94
CA GLY A 90 -8.89 -8.20 1.90
C GLY A 90 -9.88 -9.09 1.15
N HIS A 91 -10.36 -8.62 0.00
CA HIS A 91 -11.28 -9.35 -0.87
C HIS A 91 -10.54 -9.96 -2.07
N VAL A 92 -10.69 -11.28 -2.22
CA VAL A 92 -10.20 -12.02 -3.37
C VAL A 92 -11.37 -12.80 -3.94
N SER A 93 -11.81 -12.42 -5.13
CA SER A 93 -12.80 -13.19 -5.88
C SER A 93 -12.20 -14.55 -6.26
N LEU A 94 -12.94 -15.63 -5.96
CA LEU A 94 -12.62 -17.01 -6.35
C LEU A 94 -12.90 -17.23 -7.85
N GLU A 95 -12.24 -16.42 -8.68
CA GLU A 95 -12.22 -16.55 -10.14
C GLU A 95 -11.47 -17.83 -10.51
N ASN A 96 -12.21 -18.91 -10.78
CA ASN A 96 -11.68 -20.14 -11.37
C ASN A 96 -11.37 -19.90 -12.87
N SER A 97 -10.40 -19.02 -13.12
CA SER A 97 -10.17 -18.38 -14.41
C SER A 97 -8.92 -18.92 -15.10
N THR A 98 -9.16 -19.76 -16.12
CA THR A 98 -8.17 -20.06 -17.17
C THR A 98 -7.95 -18.90 -18.15
N LYS A 99 -8.46 -17.69 -17.85
CA LYS A 99 -8.32 -16.48 -18.68
C LYS A 99 -7.43 -15.40 -18.06
N SER A 100 -7.15 -15.48 -16.77
CA SER A 100 -6.29 -14.54 -16.06
C SER A 100 -4.92 -15.17 -15.91
N SER A 101 -3.86 -14.51 -16.39
CA SER A 101 -2.46 -14.95 -16.22
C SER A 101 -1.96 -14.68 -14.80
N SER A 102 -2.82 -14.89 -13.79
CA SER A 102 -2.59 -14.50 -12.41
C SER A 102 -2.29 -15.71 -11.55
N ASN A 103 -1.13 -15.74 -10.92
CA ASN A 103 -0.79 -16.76 -9.93
C ASN A 103 -1.12 -16.23 -8.53
N TYR A 104 -1.97 -16.94 -7.78
CA TYR A 104 -2.37 -16.54 -6.43
C TYR A 104 -1.55 -17.27 -5.37
N THR A 105 -1.16 -16.56 -4.31
CA THR A 105 -0.46 -17.15 -3.15
C THR A 105 -0.89 -16.44 -1.88
N THR A 106 -1.61 -17.14 -1.01
CA THR A 106 -1.97 -16.64 0.32
C THR A 106 -0.77 -16.76 1.26
N LEU A 107 -0.22 -15.60 1.66
CA LEU A 107 0.84 -15.50 2.66
C LEU A 107 0.24 -15.41 4.07
N LEU A 108 -0.78 -14.56 4.22
CA LEU A 108 -1.43 -14.27 5.50
C LEU A 108 -2.95 -14.18 5.30
N ASN A 109 -3.71 -14.26 6.39
CA ASN A 109 -5.16 -14.01 6.40
C ASN A 109 -5.51 -13.16 7.62
N GLN A 110 -5.12 -11.88 7.56
CA GLN A 110 -5.25 -10.90 8.63
C GLN A 110 -6.31 -9.86 8.30
N THR A 111 -7.14 -9.55 9.29
CA THR A 111 -8.07 -8.42 9.27
C THR A 111 -7.55 -7.24 10.09
N SER A 112 -6.76 -7.53 11.13
CA SER A 112 -6.03 -6.57 11.98
C SER A 112 -4.80 -5.97 11.28
N ALA A 113 -4.23 -4.93 11.88
CA ALA A 113 -2.98 -4.31 11.43
C ALA A 113 -1.81 -5.32 11.39
N LEU A 114 -1.04 -5.32 10.29
CA LEU A 114 0.19 -6.09 10.12
C LEU A 114 1.33 -5.46 10.93
N ASN A 115 2.10 -6.29 11.61
CA ASN A 115 3.33 -5.85 12.29
C ASN A 115 4.54 -5.85 11.34
N ILE A 116 5.66 -5.25 11.77
CA ILE A 116 6.85 -5.09 10.91
C ILE A 116 7.43 -6.43 10.40
N THR A 117 7.36 -7.51 11.18
CA THR A 117 7.75 -8.85 10.74
C THR A 117 6.89 -9.32 9.58
N GLN A 118 5.55 -9.20 9.72
CA GLN A 118 4.61 -9.60 8.67
C GLN A 118 4.75 -8.74 7.40
N LEU A 119 5.10 -7.46 7.53
CA LEU A 119 5.43 -6.61 6.39
C LEU A 119 6.70 -7.11 5.66
N TYR A 120 7.74 -7.54 6.40
CA TYR A 120 8.94 -8.13 5.80
C TYR A 120 8.76 -9.57 5.28
N ASP A 121 7.85 -10.37 5.83
CA ASP A 121 7.46 -11.66 5.25
C ASP A 121 6.87 -11.45 3.84
N VAL A 122 6.02 -10.44 3.69
CA VAL A 122 5.47 -10.00 2.40
C VAL A 122 6.58 -9.45 1.49
N ALA A 123 7.48 -8.62 2.02
CA ALA A 123 8.61 -8.08 1.26
C ALA A 123 9.49 -9.17 0.65
N THR A 124 9.84 -10.18 1.46
CA THR A 124 10.68 -11.31 1.07
C THR A 124 10.02 -12.13 -0.03
N ALA A 125 8.73 -12.44 0.12
CA ALA A 125 7.96 -13.15 -0.91
C ALA A 125 7.90 -12.36 -2.23
N VAL A 126 7.49 -11.09 -2.18
CA VAL A 126 7.37 -10.23 -3.36
C VAL A 126 8.73 -10.05 -4.07
N ASN A 127 9.79 -9.78 -3.32
CA ASN A 127 11.11 -9.58 -3.91
C ASN A 127 11.65 -10.84 -4.59
N SER A 128 11.37 -12.04 -4.04
CA SER A 128 11.75 -13.29 -4.70
C SER A 128 11.14 -13.43 -6.11
N THR A 129 9.90 -12.98 -6.31
CA THR A 129 9.23 -12.96 -7.61
C THR A 129 9.73 -11.85 -8.52
N LEU A 130 9.95 -10.64 -8.00
CA LEU A 130 10.52 -9.53 -8.79
C LEU A 130 11.93 -9.87 -9.28
N ALA A 131 12.79 -10.43 -8.41
CA ALA A 131 14.15 -10.84 -8.74
C ALA A 131 14.20 -12.02 -9.73
N ALA A 132 13.20 -12.91 -9.71
CA ALA A 132 13.10 -14.00 -10.69
C ALA A 132 12.86 -13.50 -12.13
N ASN A 133 12.40 -12.26 -12.30
CA ASN A 133 12.11 -11.65 -13.61
C ASN A 133 11.16 -12.51 -14.48
N GLU A 134 10.23 -13.25 -13.87
CA GLU A 134 9.27 -14.08 -14.61
C GLU A 134 7.87 -13.44 -14.75
N THR A 135 7.62 -12.34 -14.03
CA THR A 135 6.33 -11.66 -13.98
C THR A 135 6.38 -10.27 -14.58
N LYS A 136 5.22 -9.75 -14.98
CA LYS A 136 5.01 -8.36 -15.42
C LYS A 136 5.06 -7.35 -14.26
N GLY A 137 4.65 -7.81 -13.08
CA GLY A 137 4.46 -7.01 -11.87
C GLY A 137 3.82 -7.88 -10.79
N THR A 138 3.61 -7.29 -9.61
CA THR A 138 3.06 -7.97 -8.43
C THR A 138 1.90 -7.17 -7.84
N VAL A 139 0.88 -7.90 -7.37
CA VAL A 139 -0.28 -7.39 -6.65
C VAL A 139 -0.24 -7.93 -5.22
N ILE A 140 -0.58 -7.10 -4.24
CA ILE A 140 -0.63 -7.48 -2.82
C ILE A 140 -2.00 -7.08 -2.26
N ILE A 141 -2.83 -8.08 -1.94
CA ILE A 141 -4.20 -7.88 -1.44
C ILE A 141 -4.22 -7.92 0.07
N THR A 142 -4.82 -6.89 0.67
CA THR A 142 -4.82 -6.67 2.13
C THR A 142 -6.14 -6.11 2.62
N SER A 143 -6.36 -6.09 3.94
CA SER A 143 -7.57 -5.46 4.51
C SER A 143 -7.46 -3.93 4.47
N GLU A 144 -8.59 -3.22 4.44
CA GLU A 144 -8.60 -1.74 4.42
C GLU A 144 -7.78 -1.12 5.58
N LYS A 145 -7.81 -1.75 6.77
CA LYS A 145 -6.99 -1.36 7.94
C LYS A 145 -5.47 -1.39 7.71
N ASN A 146 -5.00 -2.09 6.68
CA ASN A 146 -3.59 -2.25 6.33
C ASN A 146 -3.16 -1.44 5.11
N LEU A 147 -4.09 -0.83 4.39
CA LEU A 147 -3.84 -0.21 3.09
C LEU A 147 -2.81 0.92 3.19
N GLU A 148 -2.89 1.74 4.25
CA GLU A 148 -1.93 2.79 4.55
C GLU A 148 -0.53 2.23 4.85
N ALA A 149 -0.44 1.35 5.84
CA ALA A 149 0.80 0.81 6.38
C ALA A 149 1.58 0.01 5.33
N LEU A 150 0.90 -0.93 4.64
CA LEU A 150 1.51 -1.77 3.62
C LEU A 150 1.79 -0.99 2.33
N GLY A 151 0.94 -0.02 1.96
CA GLY A 151 1.19 0.87 0.83
C GLY A 151 2.44 1.72 1.01
N PHE A 152 2.61 2.32 2.19
CA PHE A 152 3.78 3.11 2.54
C PHE A 152 5.04 2.24 2.67
N PHE A 153 4.93 1.10 3.36
CA PHE A 153 6.02 0.12 3.47
C PHE A 153 6.51 -0.34 2.09
N ALA A 154 5.59 -0.69 1.18
CA ALA A 154 5.93 -1.12 -0.17
C ALA A 154 6.66 -0.02 -0.96
N ALA A 155 6.26 1.25 -0.81
CA ALA A 155 6.90 2.38 -1.47
C ALA A 155 8.32 2.65 -0.96
N VAL A 156 8.57 2.42 0.33
CA VAL A 156 9.91 2.57 0.92
C VAL A 156 10.80 1.37 0.58
N VAL A 157 10.33 0.14 0.74
CA VAL A 157 11.19 -1.07 0.65
C VAL A 157 11.41 -1.54 -0.79
N PHE A 158 10.43 -1.46 -1.70
CA PHE A 158 10.62 -1.92 -3.07
C PHE A 158 11.20 -0.83 -3.97
N ASN A 159 12.40 -1.10 -4.51
CA ASN A 159 12.99 -0.31 -5.58
C ASN A 159 12.94 -1.11 -6.89
N SER A 160 11.84 -0.99 -7.62
CA SER A 160 11.60 -1.71 -8.88
C SER A 160 10.88 -0.83 -9.90
N SER A 161 11.24 -0.98 -11.18
CA SER A 161 10.52 -0.40 -12.31
C SER A 161 9.23 -1.15 -12.65
N ALA A 162 9.14 -2.44 -12.26
CA ALA A 162 7.95 -3.25 -12.44
C ALA A 162 6.84 -2.82 -11.46
N PRO A 163 5.55 -2.81 -11.87
CA PRO A 163 4.45 -2.42 -10.99
C PRO A 163 4.38 -3.30 -9.73
N VAL A 164 4.35 -2.67 -8.56
CA VAL A 164 3.95 -3.27 -7.29
C VAL A 164 2.69 -2.55 -6.84
N VAL A 165 1.56 -3.24 -6.77
CA VAL A 165 0.25 -2.64 -6.47
C VAL A 165 -0.34 -3.26 -5.21
N VAL A 166 -0.54 -2.45 -4.18
CA VAL A 166 -1.27 -2.84 -2.96
C VAL A 166 -2.75 -2.47 -3.14
N GLY A 167 -3.67 -3.34 -2.76
CA GLY A 167 -5.10 -3.03 -2.84
C GLY A 167 -5.97 -3.88 -1.92
N THR A 168 -7.25 -3.54 -1.85
CA THR A 168 -8.24 -4.28 -1.06
C THR A 168 -9.07 -5.26 -1.89
N ASP A 169 -9.09 -5.09 -3.21
CA ASP A 169 -9.74 -5.99 -4.18
C ASP A 169 -8.74 -6.48 -5.23
N ALA A 170 -8.80 -7.79 -5.53
CA ALA A 170 -7.90 -8.45 -6.45
C ALA A 170 -8.08 -8.03 -7.93
N ALA A 171 -9.31 -7.75 -8.37
CA ALA A 171 -9.59 -7.38 -9.76
C ALA A 171 -9.14 -5.95 -10.04
N GLN A 172 -9.50 -4.99 -9.17
CA GLN A 172 -9.07 -3.60 -9.28
C GLN A 172 -7.54 -3.47 -9.28
N ALA A 173 -6.85 -4.09 -8.32
CA ALA A 173 -5.40 -4.02 -8.24
C ALA A 173 -4.69 -4.71 -9.42
N TYR A 174 -5.27 -5.78 -9.97
CA TYR A 174 -4.77 -6.45 -11.18
C TYR A 174 -4.88 -5.55 -12.42
N LEU A 175 -6.00 -4.83 -12.61
CA LEU A 175 -6.15 -3.88 -13.74
C LEU A 175 -5.03 -2.83 -13.74
N VAL A 176 -4.68 -2.30 -12.56
CA VAL A 176 -3.60 -1.33 -12.39
C VAL A 176 -2.23 -1.97 -12.65
N ALA A 177 -1.92 -3.12 -12.06
CA ALA A 177 -0.65 -3.82 -12.27
C ALA A 177 -0.45 -4.27 -13.74
N ASN A 178 -1.54 -4.55 -14.46
CA ASN A 178 -1.50 -4.93 -15.86
C ASN A 178 -1.44 -3.71 -16.82
N ASN A 179 -1.70 -2.49 -16.33
CA ASN A 179 -1.62 -1.28 -17.16
C ASN A 179 -0.16 -0.90 -17.46
N THR A 180 0.16 -0.64 -18.73
CA THR A 180 1.53 -0.25 -19.14
C THR A 180 1.99 1.08 -18.54
N GLY A 181 1.07 1.97 -18.19
CA GLY A 181 1.35 3.23 -17.52
C GLY A 181 1.64 3.12 -16.02
N ALA A 182 1.57 1.94 -15.40
CA ALA A 182 1.90 1.73 -13.99
C ALA A 182 3.40 1.61 -13.70
N ALA A 183 4.21 1.25 -14.71
CA ALA A 183 5.66 1.12 -14.56
C ALA A 183 6.32 2.46 -14.18
N ASN A 184 7.42 2.40 -13.44
CA ASN A 184 8.21 3.56 -12.97
C ASN A 184 7.43 4.57 -12.09
N ARG A 185 6.37 4.15 -11.40
CA ARG A 185 5.64 4.95 -10.39
C ARG A 185 5.98 4.60 -8.93
N GLY A 186 6.91 3.65 -8.73
CA GLY A 186 7.14 3.01 -7.44
C GLY A 186 5.97 2.11 -7.06
N ALA A 187 5.83 1.81 -5.77
CA ALA A 187 4.64 1.10 -5.29
C ALA A 187 3.39 2.00 -5.39
N LEU A 188 2.31 1.40 -5.85
CA LEU A 188 1.00 2.02 -6.01
C LEU A 188 0.00 1.42 -5.02
N VAL A 189 -1.03 2.19 -4.69
CA VAL A 189 -2.13 1.77 -3.82
C VAL A 189 -3.44 2.01 -4.56
N VAL A 190 -4.36 1.04 -4.50
CA VAL A 190 -5.72 1.15 -5.04
C VAL A 190 -6.71 0.97 -3.89
N ASP A 191 -7.58 1.94 -3.68
CA ASP A 191 -8.66 1.84 -2.71
C ASP A 191 -9.90 1.13 -3.28
N VAL A 192 -10.89 0.90 -2.43
CA VAL A 192 -12.14 0.20 -2.79
C VAL A 192 -12.98 0.94 -3.83
N ASP A 193 -12.84 2.28 -3.90
CA ASP A 193 -13.54 3.13 -4.87
C ASP A 193 -12.79 3.18 -6.23
N GLY A 194 -11.68 2.46 -6.36
CA GLY A 194 -10.88 2.37 -7.59
C GLY A 194 -9.94 3.56 -7.81
N VAL A 195 -9.72 4.39 -6.79
CA VAL A 195 -8.79 5.53 -6.85
C VAL A 195 -7.37 5.03 -6.60
N ILE A 196 -6.43 5.53 -7.41
CA ILE A 196 -5.03 5.07 -7.42
C ILE A 196 -4.15 6.15 -6.81
N TYR A 197 -3.31 5.76 -5.85
CA TYR A 197 -2.37 6.62 -5.13
C TYR A 197 -0.93 6.12 -5.27
N SER A 198 0.06 6.98 -5.07
CA SER A 198 1.42 6.52 -4.76
C SER A 198 1.43 5.94 -3.34
N GLY A 199 2.18 4.88 -3.08
CA GLY A 199 2.25 4.27 -1.74
C GLY A 199 2.79 5.21 -0.65
N VAL A 200 3.63 6.20 -0.99
CA VAL A 200 4.04 7.26 -0.03
C VAL A 200 2.82 8.06 0.45
N TYR A 201 1.91 8.37 -0.47
CA TYR A 201 0.65 9.07 -0.22
C TYR A 201 -0.53 8.08 -0.12
N SER A 202 -0.29 6.88 0.40
CA SER A 202 -1.33 5.87 0.65
C SER A 202 -2.44 6.46 1.54
N PRO A 203 -3.73 6.19 1.24
CA PRO A 203 -4.84 6.73 2.02
C PRO A 203 -4.96 6.03 3.38
N SER A 204 -5.32 6.81 4.39
CA SER A 204 -5.76 6.30 5.69
C SER A 204 -7.29 6.22 5.75
N LEU A 205 -7.83 5.25 6.49
CA LEU A 205 -9.27 5.02 6.63
C LEU A 205 -10.07 6.25 7.08
N ASP A 206 -9.48 7.06 7.97
CA ASP A 206 -10.15 8.19 8.60
C ASP A 206 -9.76 9.55 7.97
N GLN A 207 -8.68 9.64 7.17
CA GLN A 207 -8.08 10.92 6.77
C GLN A 207 -7.63 10.95 5.31
N ALA A 208 -8.60 10.90 4.38
CA ALA A 208 -8.36 10.96 2.94
C ALA A 208 -7.52 12.18 2.46
N ALA A 209 -7.50 13.28 3.21
CA ALA A 209 -6.80 14.51 2.82
C ALA A 209 -5.25 14.44 2.90
N SER A 210 -4.63 13.34 3.37
CA SER A 210 -3.18 13.10 3.25
C SER A 210 -2.79 12.37 1.97
N SER A 211 -3.77 12.05 1.12
CA SER A 211 -3.62 11.18 -0.04
C SER A 211 -3.68 12.01 -1.33
N ILE A 212 -2.72 11.80 -2.23
CA ILE A 212 -2.68 12.47 -3.54
C ILE A 212 -3.00 11.42 -4.62
N PRO A 213 -4.20 11.48 -5.24
CA PRO A 213 -4.57 10.52 -6.27
C PRO A 213 -3.75 10.78 -7.55
N VAL A 214 -3.18 9.71 -8.11
CA VAL A 214 -2.39 9.73 -9.35
C VAL A 214 -3.14 9.14 -10.55
N GLY A 215 -4.27 8.48 -10.30
CA GLY A 215 -5.17 7.95 -11.33
C GLY A 215 -6.47 7.39 -10.74
N THR A 216 -7.27 6.78 -11.60
CA THR A 216 -8.53 6.10 -11.26
C THR A 216 -8.79 4.94 -12.21
N ILE A 217 -9.55 3.95 -11.75
CA ILE A 217 -10.27 3.01 -12.61
C ILE A 217 -11.64 3.64 -12.95
N ASP A 218 -12.15 3.44 -14.17
CA ASP A 218 -13.50 3.88 -14.56
C ASP A 218 -14.51 2.72 -14.57
N ASP A 219 -15.81 3.02 -14.77
CA ASP A 219 -16.91 2.04 -14.84
C ASP A 219 -16.78 0.99 -15.97
N LYS A 220 -15.70 1.03 -16.76
CA LYS A 220 -15.39 0.10 -17.88
C LYS A 220 -14.07 -0.65 -17.65
N ASP A 221 -13.62 -0.72 -16.41
CA ASP A 221 -12.36 -1.35 -16.00
C ASP A 221 -11.11 -0.70 -16.63
N SER A 222 -11.20 0.57 -17.08
CA SER A 222 -10.10 1.28 -17.73
C SER A 222 -9.34 2.18 -16.76
N VAL A 223 -8.04 1.93 -16.63
CA VAL A 223 -7.12 2.73 -15.81
C VAL A 223 -6.76 4.04 -16.50
N THR A 224 -7.05 5.17 -15.86
CA THR A 224 -6.73 6.53 -16.30
C THR A 224 -5.74 7.19 -15.35
N TRP A 225 -4.64 7.73 -15.86
CA TRP A 225 -3.62 8.43 -15.08
C TRP A 225 -3.76 9.95 -15.18
N PHE A 226 -3.65 10.65 -14.06
CA PHE A 226 -3.70 12.11 -14.01
C PHE A 226 -2.33 12.77 -14.27
N PHE A 227 -1.25 12.05 -13.93
CA PHE A 227 0.14 12.51 -14.06
C PHE A 227 0.99 11.53 -14.87
N GLN A 228 2.09 12.01 -15.43
CA GLN A 228 3.12 11.14 -16.02
C GLN A 228 3.77 10.24 -14.94
N PRO A 229 4.43 9.13 -15.32
CA PRO A 229 5.16 8.31 -14.36
C PRO A 229 6.27 9.10 -13.65
N SER A 230 6.27 9.08 -12.33
CA SER A 230 7.28 9.72 -11.48
C SER A 230 7.28 9.09 -10.08
N LEU A 231 8.42 9.19 -9.40
CA LEU A 231 8.57 8.85 -7.98
C LEU A 231 8.38 10.11 -7.12
N PRO A 232 7.74 10.04 -5.94
CA PRO A 232 7.81 11.08 -4.93
C PRO A 232 9.27 11.33 -4.50
N SER A 233 9.63 12.59 -4.24
CA SER A 233 11.00 12.99 -3.86
C SER A 233 11.57 12.21 -2.67
N PHE A 234 10.72 11.78 -1.73
CA PHE A 234 11.10 10.94 -0.59
C PHE A 234 11.76 9.61 -0.99
N ILE A 235 11.31 8.99 -2.09
CA ILE A 235 11.78 7.66 -2.56
C ILE A 235 12.46 7.68 -3.93
N ALA A 236 12.63 8.86 -4.52
CA ALA A 236 13.32 9.06 -5.80
C ALA A 236 14.78 8.59 -5.75
N GLU A 237 15.36 8.23 -6.91
CA GLU A 237 16.71 7.66 -7.00
C GLU A 237 17.81 8.56 -6.41
N ASP A 238 17.59 9.88 -6.42
CA ASP A 238 18.46 10.93 -5.88
C ASP A 238 18.10 11.35 -4.44
N SER A 239 17.11 10.73 -3.80
CA SER A 239 16.71 11.07 -2.44
C SER A 239 17.76 10.67 -1.40
N ILE A 240 17.77 11.33 -0.24
CA ILE A 240 18.65 10.98 0.90
C ILE A 240 18.46 9.50 1.29
N LEU A 241 17.22 9.02 1.28
CA LEU A 241 16.87 7.63 1.57
C LEU A 241 17.49 6.65 0.57
N ARG A 242 17.57 6.98 -0.73
CA ARG A 242 18.19 6.11 -1.74
C ARG A 242 19.71 6.26 -1.85
N THR A 243 20.25 7.43 -1.55
CA THR A 243 21.68 7.75 -1.76
C THR A 243 22.54 7.49 -0.51
N ASN A 244 22.07 7.87 0.68
CA ASN A 244 22.82 7.73 1.93
C ASN A 244 22.43 6.47 2.72
N TYR A 245 21.21 5.96 2.52
CA TYR A 245 20.63 4.85 3.31
C TYR A 245 20.12 3.70 2.40
N THR A 246 21.01 3.23 1.51
CA THR A 246 20.74 2.17 0.51
C THR A 246 20.22 0.85 1.09
N ASN A 247 20.44 0.61 2.38
CA ASN A 247 19.90 -0.51 3.15
C ASN A 247 18.37 -0.51 3.27
N PHE A 248 17.68 0.63 3.11
CA PHE A 248 16.20 0.69 3.17
C PHE A 248 15.49 -0.16 2.10
N THR A 249 16.18 -0.57 1.03
CA THR A 249 15.63 -1.50 0.01
C THR A 249 15.90 -2.97 0.32
N ASN A 250 16.45 -3.30 1.49
CA ASN A 250 16.58 -4.67 1.95
C ASN A 250 15.20 -5.23 2.32
N THR A 251 14.82 -6.33 1.69
CA THR A 251 13.49 -6.96 1.84
C THR A 251 13.46 -8.06 2.90
N ASN A 252 14.62 -8.49 3.40
CA ASN A 252 14.77 -9.56 4.38
C ASN A 252 15.74 -9.22 5.54
N PRO A 253 15.78 -7.98 6.08
CA PRO A 253 16.73 -7.61 7.14
C PRO A 253 16.54 -8.40 8.44
N LEU A 254 15.31 -8.91 8.68
CA LEU A 254 14.99 -9.66 9.88
C LEU A 254 15.35 -11.15 9.81
N GLU A 255 15.81 -11.69 8.67
CA GLU A 255 16.07 -13.13 8.48
C GLU A 255 17.09 -13.70 9.49
N TYR A 256 18.07 -12.88 9.88
CA TYR A 256 19.12 -13.23 10.86
C TYR A 256 19.04 -12.38 12.14
N SER A 257 18.02 -11.53 12.29
CA SER A 257 17.88 -10.67 13.46
C SER A 257 17.27 -11.43 14.64
N ILE A 258 17.92 -11.32 15.80
CA ILE A 258 17.39 -11.79 17.08
C ILE A 258 16.43 -10.78 17.75
N VAL A 259 16.25 -9.59 17.17
CA VAL A 259 15.36 -8.54 17.68
C VAL A 259 14.42 -8.06 16.57
N THR A 260 13.12 -8.16 16.82
CA THR A 260 12.10 -7.49 15.98
C THR A 260 11.89 -6.07 16.51
N PRO A 261 11.97 -5.01 15.67
CA PRO A 261 11.70 -3.66 16.10
C PRO A 261 10.27 -3.50 16.63
N LEU A 262 10.12 -3.00 17.86
CA LEU A 262 8.81 -2.69 18.44
C LEU A 262 8.66 -1.18 18.58
N VAL A 263 7.77 -0.60 17.78
CA VAL A 263 7.47 0.83 17.76
C VAL A 263 5.98 1.02 18.09
N PRO A 264 5.60 1.35 19.34
CA PRO A 264 4.22 1.72 19.65
C PRO A 264 3.91 3.16 19.23
N ILE A 265 2.61 3.44 19.06
CA ILE A 265 2.06 4.78 18.91
C ILE A 265 1.39 5.16 20.24
N VAL A 266 1.63 6.37 20.74
CA VAL A 266 1.00 6.91 21.97
C VAL A 266 0.47 8.33 21.73
N TYR A 267 -0.50 8.77 22.52
CA TYR A 267 -0.98 10.16 22.49
C TYR A 267 -0.29 11.02 23.54
N ASP A 268 0.17 12.22 23.17
CA ASP A 268 0.67 13.23 24.10
C ASP A 268 -0.36 13.53 25.21
N GLY A 269 0.13 13.63 26.44
CA GLY A 269 -0.69 13.70 27.66
C GLY A 269 -1.53 12.45 27.98
N GLY A 270 -1.55 11.42 27.11
CA GLY A 270 -2.34 10.21 27.24
C GLY A 270 -1.62 8.99 27.84
N TYR A 271 -0.30 9.08 28.03
CA TYR A 271 0.52 8.02 28.65
C TYR A 271 1.09 8.44 30.01
N SER A 272 1.51 7.45 30.79
CA SER A 272 2.32 7.65 31.99
C SER A 272 3.80 7.50 31.64
N GLU A 273 4.63 8.46 32.05
CA GLU A 273 6.09 8.36 31.87
C GLU A 273 6.66 7.10 32.55
N ASP A 274 6.14 6.71 33.72
CA ASP A 274 6.50 5.45 34.40
C ASP A 274 6.23 4.22 33.53
N LEU A 275 5.12 4.21 32.78
CA LEU A 275 4.79 3.12 31.86
C LEU A 275 5.81 3.07 30.71
N ILE A 276 6.11 4.21 30.07
CA ILE A 276 7.10 4.26 28.98
C ILE A 276 8.49 3.84 29.49
N ASN A 277 8.92 4.36 30.64
CA ASN A 277 10.18 4.00 31.29
C ASN A 277 10.24 2.50 31.64
N SER A 278 9.12 1.89 32.04
CA SER A 278 9.04 0.44 32.34
C SER A 278 9.17 -0.46 31.11
N VAL A 279 8.92 0.07 29.90
CA VAL A 279 8.97 -0.66 28.61
C VAL A 279 10.10 -0.20 27.69
N ALA A 280 10.84 0.85 28.04
CA ALA A 280 11.90 1.45 27.24
C ALA A 280 13.01 0.46 26.81
N SER A 281 13.25 -0.59 27.62
CA SER A 281 14.19 -1.67 27.29
C SER A 281 13.63 -2.75 26.35
N THR A 282 12.36 -2.64 25.96
CA THR A 282 11.64 -3.59 25.07
C THR A 282 11.07 -2.94 23.81
N ILE A 283 10.94 -1.62 23.77
CA ILE A 283 10.61 -0.87 22.57
C ILE A 283 11.89 -0.37 21.90
N SER A 284 11.88 -0.26 20.58
CA SER A 284 13.05 0.14 19.78
C SER A 284 12.99 1.58 19.29
N GLY A 285 11.81 2.18 19.34
CA GLY A 285 11.49 3.55 18.98
C GLY A 285 10.06 3.87 19.43
N LEU A 286 9.64 5.13 19.36
CA LEU A 286 8.31 5.56 19.80
C LEU A 286 7.73 6.59 18.82
N VAL A 287 6.44 6.46 18.52
CA VAL A 287 5.68 7.50 17.82
C VAL A 287 4.73 8.17 18.80
N VAL A 288 4.79 9.50 18.88
CA VAL A 288 3.90 10.32 19.71
C VAL A 288 2.96 11.10 18.79
N ILE A 289 1.66 11.05 19.09
CA ILE A 289 0.65 11.90 18.47
C ILE A 289 0.54 13.16 19.32
N SER A 290 0.96 14.28 18.76
CA SER A 290 0.99 15.60 19.41
C SER A 290 -0.42 16.07 19.79
N SER A 291 -0.59 16.69 20.96
CA SER A 291 -1.91 17.18 21.39
C SER A 291 -2.15 18.63 20.92
N GLY A 292 -2.57 18.77 19.65
CA GLY A 292 -2.99 20.04 19.07
C GLY A 292 -1.99 20.63 18.06
N ALA A 293 -2.51 21.55 17.23
CA ALA A 293 -1.83 22.03 16.04
C ALA A 293 -0.48 22.73 16.34
N SER A 294 0.62 22.04 16.00
CA SER A 294 1.98 22.59 15.81
C SER A 294 2.39 23.66 16.84
N THR A 295 2.22 23.36 18.12
CA THR A 295 2.73 24.21 19.20
C THR A 295 3.41 23.34 20.24
N ASN A 296 4.75 23.39 20.25
CA ASN A 296 5.68 22.86 21.24
C ASN A 296 5.04 21.84 22.19
N SER A 297 5.06 20.56 21.84
CA SER A 297 4.61 19.47 22.73
C SER A 297 5.44 19.51 24.01
N SER A 298 4.93 20.20 25.02
CA SER A 298 5.68 20.65 26.20
C SER A 298 5.30 19.90 27.47
N THR A 299 4.42 18.90 27.32
CA THR A 299 3.84 18.09 28.39
C THR A 299 4.59 16.82 28.71
N SER A 300 5.62 16.43 27.94
CA SER A 300 6.38 15.21 28.20
C SER A 300 7.84 15.29 27.76
N GLN A 301 8.75 15.01 28.67
CA GLN A 301 10.20 15.08 28.44
C GLN A 301 10.78 13.75 27.91
N LEU A 302 10.02 13.03 27.07
CA LEU A 302 10.42 11.71 26.54
C LEU A 302 11.67 11.74 25.65
N ALA A 303 12.10 12.92 25.18
CA ALA A 303 13.25 13.07 24.29
C ALA A 303 14.60 12.64 24.88
N ALA A 304 14.68 12.41 26.20
CA ALA A 304 15.88 11.95 26.89
C ALA A 304 16.02 10.41 26.98
N GLN A 305 15.38 9.64 26.09
CA GLN A 305 15.50 8.18 26.06
C GLN A 305 16.54 7.70 25.04
N SER A 306 17.07 6.48 25.25
CA SER A 306 18.04 5.83 24.36
C SER A 306 17.42 5.27 23.07
N ILE A 307 16.24 5.77 22.67
CA ILE A 307 15.46 5.33 21.52
C ILE A 307 14.98 6.57 20.73
N PRO A 308 14.85 6.48 19.40
CA PRO A 308 14.28 7.55 18.60
C PRO A 308 12.79 7.77 18.93
N VAL A 309 12.41 9.03 19.17
CA VAL A 309 11.03 9.46 19.45
C VAL A 309 10.57 10.41 18.34
N VAL A 310 9.59 9.98 17.55
CA VAL A 310 9.04 10.74 16.41
C VAL A 310 7.68 11.30 16.78
N TYR A 311 7.53 12.62 16.71
CA TYR A 311 6.25 13.29 16.93
C TYR A 311 5.52 13.47 15.60
N THR A 312 4.24 13.15 15.61
CA THR A 312 3.33 13.23 14.47
C THR A 312 2.07 13.97 14.89
N GLU A 313 1.23 14.29 13.93
CA GLU A 313 -0.10 14.84 14.14
C GLU A 313 -1.11 13.88 13.49
N THR A 314 -2.35 13.87 13.98
CA THR A 314 -3.39 13.14 13.25
C THR A 314 -3.76 13.87 11.98
N SER A 315 -4.17 15.14 12.10
CA SER A 315 -4.57 16.03 11.00
C SER A 315 -3.64 15.93 9.77
N PRO A 316 -4.16 15.57 8.59
CA PRO A 316 -3.36 15.22 7.42
C PRO A 316 -2.73 16.42 6.69
N LEU A 317 -3.12 17.63 7.07
CA LEU A 317 -2.63 18.89 6.49
C LEU A 317 -1.64 19.62 7.41
N ASN A 318 -1.46 19.12 8.63
CA ASN A 318 -0.51 19.66 9.58
C ASN A 318 0.85 18.98 9.35
N ILE A 319 1.93 19.73 9.51
CA ILE A 319 3.31 19.23 9.45
C ILE A 319 3.89 19.40 10.84
N VAL A 320 4.58 18.38 11.36
CA VAL A 320 5.33 18.45 12.63
C VAL A 320 6.82 18.58 12.30
N SER A 321 7.34 19.78 12.49
CA SER A 321 8.73 20.16 12.18
C SER A 321 9.62 19.98 13.41
N GLU A 322 10.95 20.02 13.24
CA GLU A 322 11.90 19.98 14.37
C GLU A 322 11.68 21.11 15.40
N GLY A 323 11.18 22.27 14.96
CA GLY A 323 10.86 23.40 15.85
C GLY A 323 9.60 23.19 16.72
N ASP A 324 8.77 22.19 16.40
CA ASP A 324 7.49 21.93 17.08
C ASP A 324 7.61 20.89 18.21
N VAL A 325 8.79 20.27 18.38
CA VAL A 325 9.04 19.10 19.24
C VAL A 325 10.09 19.40 20.33
N PRO A 326 10.14 18.62 21.43
CA PRO A 326 11.20 18.74 22.42
C PRO A 326 12.60 18.50 21.86
N GLU A 327 13.62 19.15 22.44
CA GLU A 327 15.03 18.94 22.09
C GLU A 327 15.43 17.45 22.25
N GLY A 328 15.94 16.85 21.16
CA GLY A 328 16.30 15.43 21.09
C GLY A 328 15.20 14.52 20.48
N ALA A 329 13.98 15.02 20.33
CA ALA A 329 12.92 14.37 19.57
C ALA A 329 12.97 14.75 18.08
N ILE A 330 12.17 14.06 17.27
CA ILE A 330 12.19 14.14 15.81
C ILE A 330 10.81 14.61 15.33
N GLY A 331 10.77 15.63 14.47
CA GLY A 331 9.56 16.00 13.75
C GLY A 331 9.23 14.96 12.67
N GLY A 332 8.01 14.41 12.69
CA GLY A 332 7.54 13.42 11.71
C GLY A 332 7.21 14.00 10.33
N GLY A 333 7.38 15.32 10.13
CA GLY A 333 7.06 16.01 8.89
C GLY A 333 5.59 15.86 8.54
N SER A 334 5.31 15.37 7.33
CA SER A 334 3.95 15.08 6.84
C SER A 334 3.52 13.62 7.01
N LEU A 335 4.29 12.80 7.75
CA LEU A 335 3.91 11.41 8.02
C LEU A 335 2.77 11.35 9.04
N THR A 336 1.75 10.55 8.71
CA THR A 336 0.74 10.12 9.69
C THR A 336 1.39 9.24 10.77
N PRO A 337 0.74 9.04 11.94
CA PRO A 337 1.29 8.19 12.99
C PRO A 337 1.58 6.76 12.53
N VAL A 338 0.75 6.22 11.64
CA VAL A 338 0.92 4.89 11.03
C VAL A 338 2.13 4.86 10.10
N LYS A 339 2.29 5.86 9.22
CA LYS A 339 3.44 5.95 8.31
C LYS A 339 4.75 6.15 9.07
N ALA A 340 4.75 6.98 10.12
CA ALA A 340 5.90 7.16 11.00
C ALA A 340 6.26 5.87 11.76
N GLN A 341 5.27 5.11 12.25
CA GLN A 341 5.49 3.82 12.91
C GLN A 341 6.15 2.82 11.95
N VAL A 342 5.62 2.71 10.72
CA VAL A 342 6.18 1.85 9.67
C VAL A 342 7.58 2.31 9.27
N PHE A 343 7.77 3.61 9.04
CA PHE A 343 9.06 4.20 8.68
C PHE A 343 10.13 3.89 9.74
N LEU A 344 9.82 4.14 11.01
CA LEU A 344 10.73 3.89 12.12
C LEU A 344 11.02 2.39 12.30
N GLY A 345 10.02 1.53 12.08
CA GLY A 345 10.19 0.09 12.03
C GLY A 345 11.13 -0.37 10.90
N ILE A 346 11.04 0.23 9.71
CA ILE A 346 11.95 -0.03 8.58
C ILE A 346 13.36 0.46 8.91
N ALA A 347 13.50 1.67 9.44
CA ALA A 347 14.80 2.27 9.77
C ALA A 347 15.57 1.40 10.77
N ILE A 348 14.93 1.04 11.89
CA ILE A 348 15.53 0.21 12.94
C ILE A 348 15.80 -1.22 12.43
N ALA A 349 14.90 -1.80 11.63
CA ALA A 349 15.14 -3.12 11.03
C ALA A 349 16.41 -3.14 10.16
N ASN A 350 16.77 -1.99 9.56
CA ASN A 350 17.96 -1.83 8.73
C ASN A 350 19.14 -1.17 9.46
N ASP A 351 19.21 -1.29 10.79
CA ASP A 351 20.29 -0.73 11.63
C ASP A 351 20.42 0.80 11.62
N VAL A 352 19.36 1.54 11.22
CA VAL A 352 19.29 3.00 11.29
C VAL A 352 18.40 3.41 12.44
N ALA A 353 19.00 3.50 13.64
CA ALA A 353 18.29 3.74 14.90
C ALA A 353 18.68 5.06 15.61
N ASP A 354 19.68 5.80 15.13
CA ASP A 354 20.09 7.06 15.75
C ASP A 354 19.17 8.23 15.31
N SER A 355 18.81 9.10 16.26
CA SER A 355 17.84 10.18 16.01
C SER A 355 18.29 11.16 14.93
N THR A 356 19.60 11.39 14.78
CA THR A 356 20.15 12.31 13.78
C THR A 356 19.96 11.77 12.36
N SER A 357 20.27 10.49 12.12
CA SER A 357 20.01 9.85 10.83
C SER A 357 18.52 9.82 10.49
N ILE A 358 17.67 9.53 11.48
CA ILE A 358 16.21 9.46 11.29
C ILE A 358 15.64 10.86 11.01
N ALA A 359 16.11 11.92 11.69
CA ALA A 359 15.73 13.30 11.39
C ALA A 359 16.17 13.72 9.97
N ASN A 360 17.42 13.42 9.58
CA ASN A 360 17.94 13.68 8.23
C ASN A 360 17.19 12.95 7.10
N LEU A 361 16.38 11.94 7.42
CA LEU A 361 15.53 11.23 6.45
C LEU A 361 14.12 11.83 6.32
N LEU A 362 13.69 12.67 7.28
CA LEU A 362 12.34 13.22 7.36
C LEU A 362 12.25 14.71 7.02
N ASN A 363 13.41 15.39 6.92
CA ASN A 363 13.55 16.80 6.50
C ASN A 363 14.04 16.92 5.04
#